data_AF-A0A7C6KFW7-F1
#
_entry.id   AF-A0A7C6KFW7-F1
#
_cell.length_a   1.000
_cell.length_b   1.000
_cell.length_c   1.000
_cell.angle_alpha   90.00
_cell.angle_beta   90.00
_cell.angle_gamma   90.00
#
_symmetry.space_group_name_H-M   'P 1'
#
loop_
_entity.id
_entity.type
_entity.pdbx_description
1 polymer ?
#
loop_
_entity_poly.entity_id
_entity_poly.type
_entity_poly.pdbx_seq_one_letter_code
_entity_poly.pdbx_strand_id
1 'polypeptide(L)' 'MPNPELWAAVLSQVLIHAETGCRHSALHAARLLDHLCEQEIDPQTRLLCERASQRLDLSGMRHACAA' A
#
# COMPACT_ATOMS: atom_id res chain seq x y z
N MET A 1 -1.62 -15.44 -11.02
CA MET A 1 -2.33 -15.10 -9.76
C MET A 1 -1.31 -14.77 -8.69
N PRO A 2 -1.49 -13.68 -7.95
CA PRO A 2 -0.53 -13.21 -6.96
C PRO A 2 -0.40 -14.16 -5.77
N ASN A 3 0.79 -14.23 -5.19
CA ASN A 3 1.08 -15.02 -4.00
C ASN A 3 0.19 -14.55 -2.83
N PRO A 4 -0.60 -15.43 -2.19
CA PRO A 4 -1.38 -15.09 -0.99
C PRO A 4 -0.57 -14.40 0.12
N GLU A 5 0.72 -14.76 0.25
CA GLU A 5 1.63 -14.13 1.22
C GLU A 5 1.87 -12.64 0.92
N LEU A 6 1.87 -12.26 -0.36
CA LEU A 6 2.06 -10.87 -0.77
C LEU A 6 0.83 -10.03 -0.39
N TRP A 7 -0.37 -10.58 -0.55
CA TRP A 7 -1.60 -9.92 -0.07
C TRP A 7 -1.60 -9.78 1.45
N ALA A 8 -1.21 -10.83 2.18
CA ALA A 8 -1.10 -10.76 3.64
C ALA A 8 -0.08 -9.71 4.08
N ALA A 9 1.06 -9.60 3.39
CA ALA A 9 2.07 -8.58 3.66
C ALA A 9 1.54 -7.16 3.44
N VAL A 10 0.85 -6.90 2.32
CA VAL A 10 0.21 -5.60 2.04
C VAL A 10 -0.79 -5.25 3.13
N LEU A 11 -1.72 -6.15 3.45
CA LEU A 11 -2.75 -5.92 4.45
C LEU A 11 -2.14 -5.66 5.83
N SER A 12 -1.09 -6.39 6.21
CA SER A 12 -0.36 -6.18 7.46
C SER A 12 0.20 -4.76 7.55
N GLN A 13 0.85 -4.27 6.49
CA GLN A 13 1.39 -2.91 6.46
C GLN A 13 0.29 -1.85 6.47
N VAL A 14 -0.82 -2.07 5.76
CA VAL A 14 -1.97 -1.15 5.79
C VAL A 14 -2.56 -1.05 7.20
N LEU A 15 -2.73 -2.18 7.89
CA LEU A 15 -3.25 -2.21 9.27
C LEU A 15 -2.29 -1.51 10.24
N ILE A 16 -0.99 -1.81 10.19
CA ILE A 16 0.01 -1.14 11.02
C ILE A 16 -0.03 0.37 10.79
N HIS A 17 -0.09 0.83 9.54
CA HIS A 17 -0.21 2.26 9.24
C HIS A 17 -1.50 2.86 9.82
N ALA A 18 -2.64 2.19 9.68
CA ALA A 18 -3.93 2.66 10.20
C ALA A 18 -3.94 2.75 11.74
N GLU A 19 -3.28 1.82 12.43
CA GLU A 19 -3.22 1.76 13.89
C GLU A 19 -2.20 2.75 14.49
N THR A 20 -1.07 2.97 13.81
CA THR A 20 0.08 3.69 14.38
C THR A 20 0.37 5.03 13.71
N GLY A 21 -0.19 5.28 12.52
CA GLY A 21 0.22 6.39 11.65
C GLY A 21 1.64 6.24 11.08
N CYS A 22 2.29 5.08 11.23
CA CYS A 22 3.69 4.89 10.82
C CYS A 22 3.88 5.14 9.32
N ARG A 23 4.69 6.15 8.98
CA ARG A 23 5.03 6.52 7.61
C ARG A 23 5.76 5.40 6.86
N HIS A 24 6.67 4.70 7.53
CA HIS A 24 7.45 3.63 6.90
C HIS A 24 6.54 2.48 6.47
N SER A 25 5.53 2.17 7.27
CA SER A 25 4.55 1.15 6.94
C SER A 25 3.67 1.55 5.75
N ALA A 26 3.25 2.82 5.66
CA ALA A 26 2.55 3.34 4.49
C ALA A 26 3.37 3.21 3.19
N LEU A 27 4.65 3.62 3.23
CA LEU A 27 5.55 3.52 2.08
C LEU A 27 5.80 2.05 1.69
N HIS A 28 5.93 1.18 2.68
CA HIS A 28 6.10 -0.25 2.44
C HIS A 28 4.85 -0.84 1.78
N ALA A 29 3.65 -0.51 2.28
CA ALA A 29 2.38 -0.92 1.67
C ALA A 29 2.26 -0.42 0.22
N ALA A 30 2.61 0.85 -0.06
CA ALA A 30 2.58 1.41 -1.41
C ALA A 30 3.48 0.61 -2.38
N ARG A 31 4.72 0.33 -2.00
CA ARG A 31 5.65 -0.47 -2.82
C ARG A 31 5.16 -1.89 -3.09
N LEU A 32 4.56 -2.53 -2.09
CA LEU A 32 4.00 -3.88 -2.28
C LEU A 32 2.77 -3.85 -3.20
N LEU A 33 1.95 -2.79 -3.14
CA LEU A 33 0.82 -2.58 -4.06
C LEU A 33 1.30 -2.33 -5.49
N ASP A 34 2.35 -1.55 -5.69
CA ASP A 34 2.96 -1.35 -7.02
C ASP A 34 3.47 -2.67 -7.58
N HIS A 35 4.13 -3.49 -6.76
CA HIS A 35 4.56 -4.82 -7.17
C HIS A 35 3.40 -5.77 -7.50
N LEU A 36 2.26 -5.66 -6.80
CA LEU A 36 1.04 -6.40 -7.17
C LEU A 36 0.50 -5.97 -8.54
N CYS A 37 0.62 -4.69 -8.89
CA CYS A 37 0.18 -4.19 -10.20
C CYS A 37 0.99 -4.79 -11.36
N GLU A 38 2.27 -5.10 -11.13
CA GLU A 38 3.16 -5.77 -12.10
C GLU A 38 2.76 -7.23 -12.37
N GLN A 39 1.98 -7.84 -11.47
CA GLN A 39 1.54 -9.23 -11.61
C GLN A 39 0.27 -9.34 -12.47
N GLU A 40 0.01 -10.56 -12.93
CA GLU A 40 -1.25 -10.90 -13.59
C GLU A 40 -2.39 -11.00 -12.58
N ILE A 41 -2.97 -9.84 -12.29
CA ILE A 41 -4.19 -9.63 -11.51
C ILE A 41 -5.32 -9.08 -12.38
N ASP A 42 -6.54 -9.23 -11.89
CA ASP A 42 -7.71 -8.64 -12.51
C ASP A 42 -7.58 -7.10 -12.67
N PRO A 43 -8.04 -6.51 -13.78
CA PRO A 43 -7.92 -5.06 -14.02
C PRO A 43 -8.58 -4.17 -12.95
N GLN A 44 -9.71 -4.58 -12.36
CA GLN A 44 -10.34 -3.80 -11.28
C GLN A 44 -9.50 -3.84 -10.02
N THR A 45 -8.88 -4.99 -9.74
CA THR A 45 -7.95 -5.16 -8.63
C THR A 45 -6.70 -4.30 -8.83
N ARG A 46 -6.15 -4.26 -10.05
CA ARG A 46 -5.03 -3.37 -10.39
C ARG A 46 -5.36 -1.90 -10.16
N LEU A 47 -6.51 -1.43 -10.64
CA LEU A 47 -6.96 -0.05 -10.43
C LEU A 47 -7.16 0.29 -8.94
N LEU A 48 -7.59 -0.69 -8.13
CA LEU A 48 -7.67 -0.52 -6.69
C LEU A 48 -6.27 -0.37 -6.07
N CYS A 49 -5.33 -1.24 -6.46
CA CYS A 49 -3.95 -1.21 -5.96
C CYS A 49 -3.25 0.11 -6.30
N GLU A 50 -3.36 0.60 -7.54
CA GLU A 50 -2.78 1.88 -7.97
C GLU A 50 -3.31 3.06 -7.15
N ARG A 51 -4.64 3.14 -6.98
CA ARG A 51 -5.26 4.20 -6.17
C ARG A 51 -4.86 4.12 -4.70
N ALA A 52 -4.75 2.91 -4.15
CA ALA A 52 -4.33 2.71 -2.78
C ALA A 52 -2.86 3.13 -2.58
N SER A 53 -1.97 2.74 -3.49
CA SER A 53 -0.55 3.10 -3.50
C SER A 53 -0.38 4.64 -3.48
N GLN A 54 -1.02 5.33 -4.42
CA GLN A 54 -0.99 6.80 -4.49
C GLN A 54 -1.47 7.48 -3.21
N ARG A 55 -2.53 6.95 -2.57
CA ARG A 55 -3.06 7.53 -1.32
C ARG A 55 -2.12 7.32 -0.14
N LEU A 56 -1.47 6.16 -0.06
CA LEU A 56 -0.51 5.83 1.00
C LEU A 56 0.76 6.69 0.90
N ASP A 57 1.26 6.90 -0.33
CA ASP A 57 2.39 7.80 -0.57
C ASP A 57 2.07 9.24 -0.14
N LEU A 58 0.90 9.76 -0.53
CA LEU A 58 0.44 11.10 -0.12
C LEU A 58 0.20 11.20 1.39
N SER A 59 -0.32 10.16 2.04
CA SER A 59 -0.51 10.12 3.50
C SER A 59 0.83 10.16 4.23
N GLY A 60 1.83 9.44 3.72
CA GLY A 60 3.20 9.48 4.23
C GLY A 60 3.88 10.85 4.06
N MET A 61 3.47 11.65 3.07
CA MET A 61 3.93 13.04 2.93
C MET A 61 3.18 14.00 3.86
N ARG A 62 1.86 13.84 4.02
CA ARG A 62 1.03 14.72 4.86
C ARG A 62 1.40 14.65 6.35
N HIS A 63 1.72 13.48 6.88
CA HIS A 63 2.17 13.33 8.27
C HIS A 63 3.60 13.84 8.52
N ALA A 64 4.38 14.09 7.46
CA ALA A 64 5.69 14.73 7.59
C ALA A 64 5.61 16.26 7.72
N CYS A 65 4.44 16.86 7.49
CA CYS A 65 4.21 18.31 7.57
C CYS A 65 3.38 18.74 8.79
N ALA A 66 3.36 17.96 9.87
CA ALA A 66 2.95 18.49 11.16
C ALA A 66 4.11 19.32 11.73
N ALA A 67 4.18 20.59 11.33
CA ALA A 67 5.05 21.62 11.88
C ALA A 67 4.35 22.35 13.04
#